data_AF-A0A958PB55-F1
#
_entry.id   AF-A0A958PB55-F1
#
_cell.length_a   1.000
_cell.length_b   1.000
_cell.length_c   1.000
_cell.angle_alpha   90.00
_cell.angle_beta   90.00
_cell.angle_gamma   90.00
#
_symmetry.space_group_name_H-M   'P 1'
#
loop_
_entity.id
_entity.type
_entity.pdbx_description
1 polymer ?
#
loop_
_entity_poly.entity_id
_entity_poly.type
_entity_poly.pdbx_seq_one_letter_code
_entity_poly.pdbx_strand_id
1 'polypeptide(L)'
;MLEEDVLEPGDSDFEEINPSQFSEIVVFGTDWTTETIYSQLKKGNIKLDPPFQRRIAWKEDRKSSFIESLIFGVPVPQIILNQVEGGKYIVLDGKQRLTTIEEFFSDQLCLKNLTLDSSLNGCSFKDFNIKYEGYYTELSNRPIRTTVIKNCKSEALLHQIFLRVNTGSVKLSPQELRQALHPGKFVSFANEFTGKCEPLKKLLGISEPDYRMRDVDIFVRSMG
;
A
#
# COMPACT_ATOMS: atom_id res chain seq x y z
N MET A 1 23.33 12.27 28.99
CA MET A 1 22.78 13.07 27.88
C MET A 1 23.31 12.40 26.64
N LEU A 2 22.51 11.48 26.07
CA LEU A 2 22.90 10.70 24.90
C LEU A 2 22.62 11.58 23.69
N GLU A 3 23.67 12.03 23.01
CA GLU A 3 23.56 12.67 21.71
C GLU A 3 22.94 11.66 20.74
N GLU A 4 21.82 12.03 20.13
CA GLU A 4 21.27 11.31 18.99
C GLU A 4 22.28 11.47 17.85
N ASP A 5 23.00 10.40 17.51
CA ASP A 5 23.73 10.29 16.26
C ASP A 5 22.72 10.38 15.11
N VAL A 6 22.47 11.60 14.67
CA VAL A 6 21.87 11.90 13.38
C VAL A 6 22.89 11.39 12.36
N LEU A 7 22.57 10.24 11.75
CA LEU A 7 23.29 9.74 10.59
C LEU A 7 23.38 10.87 9.55
N GLU A 8 24.55 11.50 9.42
CA GLU A 8 24.84 12.31 8.25
C GLU A 8 24.84 11.36 7.05
N PRO A 9 24.02 11.62 6.01
CA PRO A 9 24.03 10.80 4.82
C PRO A 9 25.40 10.96 4.15
N GLY A 10 26.27 9.97 4.34
CA GLY A 10 27.52 9.84 3.62
C GLY A 10 27.28 9.86 2.12
N ASP A 11 28.20 10.51 1.41
CA ASP A 11 28.19 10.79 -0.03
C ASP A 11 27.42 9.75 -0.83
N SER A 12 26.29 10.23 -1.30
CA SER A 12 25.14 9.42 -1.55
C SER A 12 25.03 9.24 -3.06
N ASP A 13 24.96 7.99 -3.56
CA ASP A 13 24.61 7.64 -4.96
C ASP A 13 23.15 8.05 -5.29
N PHE A 14 22.79 9.29 -4.99
CA PHE A 14 21.51 9.88 -5.32
C PHE A 14 21.70 10.57 -6.65
N GLU A 15 20.92 10.18 -7.66
CA GLU A 15 20.69 11.07 -8.79
C GLU A 15 20.13 12.38 -8.23
N GLU A 16 20.87 13.48 -8.37
CA GLU A 16 20.35 14.81 -8.07
C GLU A 16 19.11 15.05 -8.94
N ILE A 17 17.94 15.12 -8.30
CA ILE A 17 16.68 15.37 -9.01
C ILE A 17 16.61 16.85 -9.35
N ASN A 18 16.67 17.17 -10.64
CA ASN A 18 16.50 18.54 -11.10
C ASN A 18 15.02 18.96 -10.92
N PRO A 19 14.73 20.15 -10.35
CA PRO A 19 13.36 20.67 -10.25
C PRO A 19 12.59 20.66 -11.57
N SER A 20 13.27 20.76 -12.72
CA SER A 20 12.65 20.64 -14.04
C SER A 20 11.95 19.29 -14.25
N GLN A 21 12.42 18.20 -13.64
CA GLN A 21 11.79 16.88 -13.74
C GLN A 21 10.40 16.85 -13.09
N PHE A 22 10.15 17.67 -12.06
CA PHE A 22 8.80 17.81 -11.48
C PHE A 22 7.85 18.55 -12.40
N SER A 23 8.35 19.47 -13.24
CA SER A 23 7.52 20.26 -14.16
C SER A 23 6.96 19.42 -15.33
N GLU A 24 7.58 18.28 -15.62
CA GLU A 24 7.14 17.36 -16.67
C GLU A 24 6.04 16.38 -16.21
N ILE A 25 5.82 16.28 -14.90
CA ILE A 25 4.81 15.41 -14.30
C ILE A 25 3.43 15.94 -14.66
N VAL A 26 2.56 15.03 -15.11
CA VAL A 26 1.14 15.33 -15.32
C VAL A 26 0.33 14.61 -14.26
N VAL A 27 -0.48 15.37 -13.51
CA VAL A 27 -1.38 14.84 -12.48
C VAL A 27 -2.82 15.05 -12.92
N PHE A 28 -3.63 14.00 -12.90
CA PHE A 28 -5.06 14.09 -13.21
C PHE A 28 -5.88 13.15 -12.33
N GLY A 29 -7.14 13.50 -12.11
CA GLY A 29 -8.09 12.68 -11.35
C GLY A 29 -8.91 11.78 -12.26
N THR A 30 -9.16 10.56 -11.79
CA THR A 30 -10.13 9.62 -12.32
C THR A 30 -10.95 9.06 -11.15
N ASP A 31 -12.27 9.04 -11.24
CA ASP A 31 -13.10 8.45 -10.19
C ASP A 31 -13.48 7.03 -10.60
N TRP A 32 -12.63 6.07 -10.24
CA TRP A 32 -12.86 4.66 -10.56
C TRP A 32 -13.85 4.05 -9.57
N THR A 33 -14.79 3.25 -10.07
CA THR A 33 -15.64 2.43 -9.21
C THR A 33 -14.82 1.32 -8.55
N THR A 34 -15.31 0.78 -7.43
CA THR A 34 -14.69 -0.40 -6.79
C THR A 34 -14.61 -1.58 -7.75
N GLU A 35 -15.61 -1.79 -8.62
CA GLU A 35 -15.59 -2.83 -9.64
C GLU A 35 -14.51 -2.57 -10.69
N THR A 36 -14.33 -1.32 -11.12
CA THR A 36 -13.25 -0.94 -12.04
C THR A 36 -11.89 -1.21 -11.40
N ILE A 37 -11.72 -0.83 -10.13
CA ILE A 37 -10.50 -1.10 -9.35
C ILE A 37 -10.23 -2.61 -9.29
N TYR A 38 -11.23 -3.42 -8.91
CA TYR A 38 -11.09 -4.87 -8.85
C TYR A 38 -10.73 -5.47 -10.21
N SER A 39 -11.36 -5.01 -11.30
CA SER A 39 -11.04 -5.45 -12.66
C SER A 39 -9.59 -5.16 -13.04
N GLN A 40 -9.06 -3.99 -12.67
CA GLN A 40 -7.66 -3.64 -12.91
C GLN A 40 -6.68 -4.48 -12.08
N LEU A 41 -7.03 -4.78 -10.81
CA LEU A 41 -6.25 -5.67 -9.94
C LEU A 41 -6.21 -7.09 -10.50
N LYS A 42 -7.37 -7.65 -10.85
CA LYS A 42 -7.52 -8.98 -11.42
C LYS A 42 -6.76 -9.16 -12.75
N LYS A 43 -6.65 -8.09 -13.56
CA LYS A 43 -5.83 -8.09 -14.79
C LYS A 43 -4.33 -7.99 -14.54
N GLY A 44 -3.89 -7.75 -13.30
CA GLY A 44 -2.50 -7.48 -12.98
C GLY A 44 -2.00 -6.12 -13.48
N ASN A 45 -2.91 -5.18 -13.74
CA ASN A 45 -2.55 -3.86 -14.24
C ASN A 45 -2.05 -2.93 -13.15
N ILE A 46 -2.38 -3.20 -11.87
CA ILE A 46 -1.90 -2.43 -10.73
C ILE A 46 -0.88 -3.27 -9.96
N LYS A 47 0.37 -2.80 -9.92
CA LYS A 47 1.44 -3.42 -9.13
C LYS A 47 1.35 -2.94 -7.68
N LEU A 48 0.85 -3.81 -6.79
CA LEU A 48 0.65 -3.55 -5.35
C LEU A 48 1.92 -3.68 -4.49
N ASP A 49 2.92 -4.42 -4.96
CA ASP A 49 4.16 -4.68 -4.22
C ASP A 49 5.37 -4.14 -4.98
N PRO A 50 5.49 -2.81 -5.14
CA PRO A 50 6.78 -2.26 -5.51
C PRO A 50 7.80 -2.49 -4.36
N PRO A 51 9.11 -2.61 -4.67
CA PRO A 51 10.14 -2.92 -3.68
C PRO A 51 10.16 -1.98 -2.48
N PHE A 52 9.69 -0.75 -2.63
CA PHE A 52 9.68 0.29 -1.60
C PHE A 52 8.46 0.26 -0.66
N GLN A 53 7.50 -0.64 -0.87
CA GLN A 53 6.29 -0.69 -0.05
C GLN A 53 6.36 -1.72 1.08
N ARG A 54 5.87 -1.28 2.24
CA ARG A 54 5.69 -2.13 3.43
C ARG A 54 4.69 -3.27 3.20
N ARG A 55 4.75 -4.27 4.07
CA ARG A 55 3.82 -5.42 4.07
C ARG A 55 2.40 -4.99 4.45
N ILE A 56 1.42 -5.87 4.21
CA ILE A 56 0.01 -5.63 4.56
C ILE A 56 -0.10 -5.40 6.08
N ALA A 57 -0.79 -4.33 6.48
CA ALA A 57 -0.85 -3.87 7.86
C ALA A 57 -2.28 -3.84 8.42
N TRP A 58 -3.31 -3.79 7.56
CA TRP A 58 -4.69 -3.80 8.03
C TRP A 58 -5.09 -5.20 8.49
N LYS A 59 -5.57 -5.29 9.73
CA LYS A 59 -6.28 -6.47 10.24
C LYS A 59 -7.70 -6.50 9.66
N GLU A 60 -8.33 -7.68 9.67
CA GLU A 60 -9.69 -7.90 9.15
C GLU A 60 -10.73 -6.92 9.70
N ASP A 61 -10.65 -6.46 10.95
CA ASP A 61 -11.58 -5.47 11.51
C ASP A 61 -11.53 -4.14 10.75
N ARG A 62 -10.32 -3.68 10.46
CA ARG A 62 -10.10 -2.44 9.72
C ARG A 62 -10.47 -2.59 8.25
N LYS A 63 -10.21 -3.77 7.67
CA LYS A 63 -10.66 -4.12 6.31
C LYS A 63 -12.19 -4.10 6.23
N SER A 64 -12.87 -4.71 7.20
CA SER A 64 -14.33 -4.76 7.28
C SER A 64 -14.95 -3.37 7.41
N SER A 65 -14.43 -2.54 8.31
CA SER A 65 -14.88 -1.15 8.48
C SER A 65 -14.68 -0.30 7.21
N PHE A 66 -13.61 -0.56 6.43
CA PHE A 66 -13.41 0.10 5.15
C PHE A 66 -14.45 -0.34 4.10
N ILE A 67 -14.76 -1.63 3.99
CA ILE A 67 -15.83 -2.11 3.11
C ILE A 67 -17.19 -1.53 3.55
N GLU A 68 -17.46 -1.46 4.85
CA GLU A 68 -18.68 -0.82 5.39
C GLU A 68 -18.78 0.64 4.98
N SER A 69 -17.67 1.39 5.03
CA SER A 69 -17.61 2.77 4.54
C SER A 69 -17.97 2.88 3.05
N LEU A 70 -17.46 1.95 2.24
CA LEU A 70 -17.77 1.88 0.80
C LEU A 70 -19.22 1.46 0.52
N ILE A 71 -19.85 0.68 1.38
CA ILE A 71 -21.28 0.36 1.24
C ILE A 71 -22.12 1.61 1.55
N PHE A 72 -21.86 2.30 2.67
CA PHE A 72 -22.76 3.32 3.22
C PHE A 72 -22.56 4.77 2.74
N GLY A 73 -21.59 5.04 1.86
CA GLY A 73 -21.38 6.41 1.36
C GLY A 73 -20.31 7.18 2.10
N VAL A 74 -19.64 6.58 3.08
CA VAL A 74 -18.71 7.30 3.94
C VAL A 74 -17.46 7.69 3.15
N PRO A 75 -17.03 8.96 3.19
CA PRO A 75 -15.84 9.42 2.48
C PRO A 75 -14.59 8.61 2.87
N VAL A 76 -13.87 8.12 1.87
CA VAL A 76 -12.60 7.42 2.05
C VAL A 76 -11.45 8.19 1.40
N PRO A 77 -10.21 8.05 1.90
CA PRO A 77 -9.06 8.68 1.26
C PRO A 77 -8.85 8.17 -0.17
N GLN A 78 -8.36 9.07 -1.03
CA GLN A 78 -8.09 8.77 -2.44
C GLN A 78 -7.03 7.68 -2.63
N ILE A 79 -6.98 7.09 -3.83
CA ILE A 79 -5.91 6.20 -4.27
C ILE A 79 -4.97 7.02 -5.15
N ILE A 80 -3.65 6.86 -4.98
CA ILE A 80 -2.66 7.55 -5.80
C ILE A 80 -1.85 6.51 -6.57
N LEU A 81 -1.85 6.63 -7.89
CA LEU A 81 -1.20 5.72 -8.81
C LEU A 81 -0.19 6.47 -9.68
N ASN A 82 0.95 5.85 -9.96
CA ASN A 82 1.83 6.25 -11.05
C ASN A 82 1.55 5.37 -12.27
N GLN A 83 1.19 5.98 -13.40
CA GLN A 83 1.01 5.27 -14.65
C GLN A 83 2.36 5.02 -15.32
N VAL A 84 2.59 3.77 -15.70
CA VAL A 84 3.74 3.33 -16.48
C VAL A 84 3.31 2.94 -17.90
N GLU A 85 4.27 2.59 -18.75
CA GLU A 85 4.00 2.16 -20.11
C GLU A 85 3.06 0.94 -20.18
N GLY A 86 2.32 0.83 -21.29
CA GLY A 86 1.38 -0.28 -21.52
C GLY A 86 0.11 -0.24 -20.68
N GLY A 87 -0.25 0.92 -20.11
CA GLY A 87 -1.50 1.10 -19.35
C GLY A 87 -1.49 0.44 -17.97
N LYS A 88 -0.30 0.17 -17.43
CA LYS A 88 -0.13 -0.35 -16.08
C LYS A 88 0.10 0.77 -15.07
N TYR A 89 -0.05 0.43 -13.81
CA TYR A 89 0.00 1.37 -12.69
C TYR A 89 0.87 0.80 -11.56
N ILE A 90 1.56 1.68 -10.86
CA ILE A 90 2.24 1.41 -9.59
C ILE A 90 1.50 2.18 -8.50
N VAL A 91 1.13 1.52 -7.41
CA VAL A 91 0.49 2.21 -6.29
C VAL A 91 1.49 3.06 -5.51
N LEU A 92 1.15 4.33 -5.28
CA LEU A 92 1.91 5.27 -4.43
C LEU A 92 1.22 5.48 -3.08
N ASP A 93 -0.11 5.52 -3.06
CA ASP A 93 -0.91 5.49 -1.84
C ASP A 93 -2.19 4.68 -2.05
N GLY A 94 -2.67 4.04 -0.98
CA GLY A 94 -3.89 3.24 -1.01
C GLY A 94 -3.70 1.73 -1.15
N LYS A 95 -2.48 1.21 -0.98
CA LYS A 95 -2.20 -0.24 -1.00
C LYS A 95 -3.20 -1.06 -0.18
N GLN A 96 -3.40 -0.70 1.09
CA GLN A 96 -4.31 -1.44 1.98
C GLN A 96 -5.77 -1.38 1.51
N ARG A 97 -6.20 -0.26 0.91
CA ARG A 97 -7.55 -0.11 0.35
C ARG A 97 -7.74 -1.00 -0.88
N LEU A 98 -6.77 -0.99 -1.79
CA LEU A 98 -6.76 -1.83 -2.99
C LEU A 98 -6.76 -3.33 -2.62
N THR A 99 -5.87 -3.76 -1.73
CA THR A 99 -5.83 -5.14 -1.23
C THR A 99 -7.13 -5.54 -0.56
N THR A 100 -7.73 -4.66 0.24
CA THR A 100 -9.03 -4.96 0.89
C THR A 100 -10.15 -5.15 -0.14
N ILE A 101 -10.19 -4.32 -1.19
CA ILE A 101 -11.16 -4.48 -2.29
C ILE A 101 -10.93 -5.82 -3.00
N GLU A 102 -9.69 -6.14 -3.33
CA GLU A 102 -9.33 -7.42 -3.97
C GLU A 102 -9.76 -8.63 -3.13
N GLU A 103 -9.40 -8.66 -1.85
CA GLU A 103 -9.74 -9.76 -0.95
C GLU A 103 -11.25 -9.90 -0.78
N PHE A 104 -12.00 -8.80 -0.63
CA PHE A 104 -13.45 -8.89 -0.49
C PHE A 104 -14.12 -9.39 -1.79
N PHE A 105 -13.80 -8.78 -2.93
CA PHE A 105 -14.38 -9.15 -4.23
C PHE A 105 -13.94 -10.53 -4.76
N SER A 106 -12.94 -11.16 -4.12
CA SER A 106 -12.50 -12.52 -4.40
C SER A 106 -12.95 -13.54 -3.33
N ASP A 107 -13.86 -13.14 -2.43
CA ASP A 107 -14.39 -13.96 -1.34
C ASP A 107 -13.33 -14.46 -0.33
N GLN A 108 -12.20 -13.73 -0.21
CA GLN A 108 -11.13 -14.01 0.75
C GLN A 108 -11.31 -13.27 2.08
N LEU A 109 -12.26 -12.32 2.15
CA LEU A 109 -12.60 -11.56 3.35
C LEU A 109 -14.09 -11.72 3.66
N CYS A 110 -14.41 -12.14 4.89
CA CYS A 110 -15.76 -12.00 5.45
C CYS A 110 -15.81 -10.81 6.40
N LEU A 111 -16.89 -10.04 6.34
CA LEU A 111 -17.03 -8.84 7.18
C LEU A 111 -17.19 -9.21 8.65
N LYS A 112 -16.59 -8.45 9.54
CA LYS A 112 -16.76 -8.63 10.99
C LYS A 112 -16.64 -7.30 11.74
N ASN A 113 -17.20 -7.28 12.94
CA ASN A 113 -17.15 -6.13 13.86
C ASN A 113 -17.66 -4.82 13.22
N LEU A 114 -18.69 -4.94 12.37
CA LEU A 114 -19.37 -3.83 11.73
C LEU A 114 -20.18 -2.99 12.73
N THR A 115 -20.24 -1.68 12.50
CA THR A 115 -20.83 -0.71 13.44
C THR A 115 -22.07 0.01 12.91
N LEU A 116 -22.19 0.18 11.60
CA LEU A 116 -23.33 0.80 10.93
C LEU A 116 -24.42 -0.24 10.66
N ASP A 117 -24.04 -1.43 10.18
CA ASP A 117 -24.97 -2.53 9.97
C ASP A 117 -24.35 -3.88 10.36
N SER A 118 -24.63 -4.28 11.59
CA SER A 118 -24.15 -5.55 12.14
C SER A 118 -24.75 -6.79 11.47
N SER A 119 -25.83 -6.66 10.68
CA SER A 119 -26.44 -7.79 9.97
C SER A 119 -25.57 -8.30 8.82
N LEU A 120 -24.62 -7.48 8.35
CA LEU A 120 -23.67 -7.84 7.30
C LEU A 120 -22.43 -8.58 7.85
N ASN A 121 -22.30 -8.75 9.17
CA ASN A 121 -21.23 -9.56 9.76
C ASN A 121 -21.34 -11.02 9.28
N GLY A 122 -20.21 -11.62 8.94
CA GLY A 122 -20.09 -12.97 8.39
C GLY A 122 -20.33 -13.05 6.88
N CYS A 123 -20.79 -11.98 6.23
CA CYS A 123 -21.07 -11.98 4.81
C CYS A 123 -19.80 -11.83 3.97
N SER A 124 -19.74 -12.61 2.89
CA SER A 124 -18.77 -12.50 1.79
C SER A 124 -19.35 -11.67 0.63
N PHE A 125 -18.54 -11.37 -0.40
CA PHE A 125 -19.05 -10.69 -1.59
C PHE A 125 -20.08 -11.53 -2.35
N LYS A 126 -19.93 -12.86 -2.34
CA LYS A 126 -20.92 -13.79 -2.90
C LYS A 126 -22.27 -13.70 -2.21
N ASP A 127 -22.30 -13.53 -0.88
CA ASP A 127 -23.55 -13.34 -0.15
C ASP A 127 -24.26 -12.07 -0.58
N PHE A 128 -23.50 -11.01 -0.90
CA PHE A 128 -24.08 -9.75 -1.37
C PHE A 128 -24.79 -9.92 -2.71
N ASN A 129 -24.17 -10.65 -3.64
CA ASN A 129 -24.76 -10.91 -4.96
C ASN A 129 -26.06 -11.73 -4.88
N ILE A 130 -26.23 -12.56 -3.84
CA ILE A 130 -27.38 -13.48 -3.72
C ILE A 130 -28.48 -12.92 -2.82
N LYS A 131 -28.11 -12.27 -1.71
CA LYS A 131 -29.03 -11.91 -0.61
C LYS A 131 -29.17 -10.40 -0.41
N TYR A 132 -28.20 -9.60 -0.86
CA TYR A 132 -28.13 -8.17 -0.59
C TYR A 132 -27.88 -7.35 -1.86
N GLU A 133 -28.73 -7.54 -2.87
CA GLU A 133 -28.59 -6.93 -4.21
C GLU A 133 -28.40 -5.40 -4.17
N GLY A 134 -29.10 -4.71 -3.25
CA GLY A 134 -28.94 -3.27 -3.05
C GLY A 134 -27.52 -2.89 -2.62
N TYR A 135 -26.99 -3.55 -1.59
CA TYR A 135 -25.62 -3.31 -1.13
C TYR A 135 -24.57 -3.76 -2.15
N TYR A 136 -24.84 -4.84 -2.90
CA TYR A 136 -23.99 -5.28 -4.01
C TYR A 136 -23.86 -4.18 -5.07
N THR A 137 -24.99 -3.60 -5.49
CA THR A 137 -25.05 -2.56 -6.51
C THR A 137 -24.37 -1.27 -6.04
N GLU A 138 -24.65 -0.85 -4.80
CA GLU A 138 -24.02 0.32 -4.19
C GLU A 138 -22.49 0.16 -4.08
N LEU A 139 -22.05 -0.98 -3.54
CA LEU A 139 -20.63 -1.25 -3.38
C LEU A 139 -19.93 -1.26 -4.74
N SER A 140 -20.44 -2.00 -5.73
CA SER A 140 -19.81 -2.19 -7.05
C SER A 140 -19.68 -0.87 -7.82
N ASN A 141 -20.67 0.01 -7.68
CA ASN A 141 -20.69 1.30 -8.36
C ASN A 141 -20.03 2.43 -7.56
N ARG A 142 -19.60 2.19 -6.30
CA ARG A 142 -19.02 3.24 -5.45
C ARG A 142 -17.75 3.82 -6.08
N PRO A 143 -17.71 5.11 -6.47
CA PRO A 143 -16.48 5.74 -6.90
C PRO A 143 -15.51 5.94 -5.73
N ILE A 144 -14.22 5.75 -6.02
CA ILE A 144 -13.11 6.17 -5.16
C ILE A 144 -12.25 7.13 -5.98
N ARG A 145 -12.01 8.33 -5.44
CA ARG A 145 -11.11 9.31 -6.04
C ARG A 145 -9.76 8.63 -6.29
N THR A 146 -9.35 8.57 -7.55
CA THR A 146 -8.07 7.98 -7.96
C THR A 146 -7.26 9.05 -8.68
N THR A 147 -6.14 9.45 -8.10
CA THR A 147 -5.21 10.39 -8.72
C THR A 147 -4.15 9.61 -9.47
N VAL A 148 -3.99 9.91 -10.76
CA VAL A 148 -2.99 9.31 -11.61
C VAL A 148 -1.89 10.32 -11.92
N ILE A 149 -0.66 9.90 -11.69
CA ILE A 149 0.57 10.62 -11.99
C ILE A 149 1.19 9.99 -13.23
N LYS A 150 1.53 10.82 -14.23
CA LYS A 150 2.17 10.43 -15.48
C LYS A 150 3.51 11.13 -15.64
N ASN A 151 4.32 10.61 -16.57
CA ASN A 151 5.63 11.16 -16.92
C ASN A 151 6.62 11.17 -15.75
N CYS A 152 6.49 10.22 -14.83
CA CYS A 152 7.53 9.99 -13.83
C CYS A 152 8.67 9.20 -14.48
N LYS A 153 9.68 9.93 -14.97
CA LYS A 153 10.74 9.39 -15.85
C LYS A 153 11.91 8.71 -15.12
N SER A 154 12.02 8.87 -13.80
CA SER A 154 13.08 8.24 -13.00
C SER A 154 12.52 7.62 -11.71
N GLU A 155 13.17 6.56 -11.24
CA GLU A 155 12.84 5.94 -9.94
C GLU A 155 13.06 6.91 -8.78
N ALA A 156 14.09 7.75 -8.86
CA ALA A 156 14.37 8.79 -7.88
C ALA A 156 13.21 9.79 -7.73
N LEU A 157 12.62 10.23 -8.85
CA LEU A 157 11.46 11.12 -8.85
C LEU A 157 10.22 10.44 -8.27
N LEU A 158 9.95 9.20 -8.69
CA LEU A 158 8.84 8.39 -8.19
C LEU A 158 8.91 8.25 -6.67
N HIS A 159 10.13 8.04 -6.18
CA HIS A 159 10.42 7.91 -4.77
C HIS A 159 10.18 9.23 -4.01
N GLN A 160 10.65 10.37 -4.51
CA GLN A 160 10.37 11.67 -3.88
C GLN A 160 8.87 11.98 -3.79
N ILE A 161 8.12 11.66 -4.85
CA ILE A 161 6.66 11.80 -4.85
C ILE A 161 6.06 10.90 -3.77
N PHE A 162 6.47 9.62 -3.72
CA PHE A 162 6.01 8.68 -2.71
C PHE A 162 6.28 9.19 -1.28
N LEU A 163 7.48 9.70 -1.00
CA LEU A 163 7.80 10.29 0.29
C LEU A 163 6.89 11.49 0.61
N ARG A 164 6.74 12.43 -0.32
CA ARG A 164 5.91 13.63 -0.11
C ARG A 164 4.44 13.31 0.12
N VAL A 165 3.91 12.35 -0.62
CA VAL A 165 2.54 11.84 -0.43
C VAL A 165 2.37 11.23 0.97
N ASN A 166 3.37 10.51 1.47
CA ASN A 166 3.29 9.80 2.75
C ASN A 166 3.76 10.64 3.96
N THR A 167 4.46 11.76 3.76
CA THR A 167 4.95 12.60 4.86
C THR A 167 3.86 13.28 5.70
N GLY A 168 2.67 13.51 5.15
CA GLY A 168 1.49 13.99 5.89
C GLY A 168 0.65 12.89 6.56
N SER A 169 0.96 11.62 6.25
CA SER A 169 0.29 10.42 6.78
C SER A 169 1.23 9.68 7.73
N VAL A 170 0.91 8.42 8.09
CA VAL A 170 1.78 7.57 8.92
C VAL A 170 3.19 7.55 8.31
N LYS A 171 4.15 8.20 8.99
CA LYS A 171 5.55 8.27 8.54
C LYS A 171 6.11 6.87 8.32
N LEU A 172 6.84 6.71 7.22
CA LEU A 172 7.66 5.53 6.97
C LEU A 172 8.69 5.41 8.10
N SER A 173 8.95 4.19 8.55
CA SER A 173 10.08 3.86 9.41
C SER A 173 11.38 4.16 8.67
N PRO A 174 12.50 4.41 9.38
CA PRO A 174 13.80 4.57 8.73
C PRO A 174 14.18 3.40 7.81
N GLN A 175 13.74 2.18 8.14
CA GLN A 175 13.98 1.02 7.29
C GLN A 175 13.06 0.98 6.06
N GLU A 176 11.78 1.34 6.22
CA GLU A 176 10.87 1.54 5.10
C GLU A 176 11.42 2.63 4.15
N LEU A 177 12.03 3.69 4.69
CA LEU A 177 12.70 4.75 3.94
C LEU A 177 13.98 4.25 3.24
N ARG A 178 14.86 3.51 3.91
CA ARG A 178 16.08 2.94 3.31
C ARG A 178 15.78 1.98 2.16
N GLN A 179 14.79 1.13 2.33
CA GLN A 179 14.32 0.22 1.29
C GLN A 179 13.75 0.99 0.10
N ALA A 180 13.09 2.10 0.37
CA ALA A 180 12.56 2.97 -0.66
C ALA A 180 13.65 3.77 -1.40
N LEU A 181 14.72 4.15 -0.69
CA LEU A 181 15.88 4.87 -1.22
C LEU A 181 16.87 3.99 -2.00
N HIS A 182 17.05 2.73 -1.60
CA HIS A 182 18.07 1.85 -2.15
C HIS A 182 17.46 0.50 -2.59
N PRO A 183 16.62 0.48 -3.65
CA PRO A 183 16.12 -0.77 -4.19
C PRO A 183 17.28 -1.62 -4.74
N GLY A 184 17.24 -2.93 -4.54
CA GLY A 184 18.28 -3.80 -5.07
C GLY A 184 18.21 -5.24 -4.57
N LYS A 185 19.06 -6.09 -5.16
CA LYS A 185 19.11 -7.54 -4.86
C LYS A 185 19.33 -7.82 -3.38
N PHE A 186 20.16 -7.01 -2.71
CA PHE A 186 20.41 -7.14 -1.28
C PHE A 186 19.17 -6.89 -0.42
N VAL A 187 18.42 -5.83 -0.70
CA VAL A 187 17.19 -5.51 0.03
C VAL A 187 16.11 -6.57 -0.22
N SER A 188 15.97 -7.07 -1.45
CA SER A 188 15.08 -8.20 -1.75
C SER A 188 15.48 -9.46 -0.98
N PHE A 189 16.77 -9.79 -0.94
CA PHE A 189 17.30 -10.90 -0.16
C PHE A 189 17.02 -10.74 1.34
N ALA A 190 17.30 -9.56 1.92
CA ALA A 190 17.08 -9.28 3.33
C ALA A 190 15.61 -9.46 3.73
N ASN A 191 14.69 -8.98 2.89
CA ASN A 191 13.25 -9.17 3.10
C ASN A 191 12.83 -10.64 3.07
N GLU A 192 13.34 -11.40 2.11
CA GLU A 192 12.99 -12.81 1.96
C GLU A 192 13.59 -13.65 3.10
N PHE A 193 14.86 -13.42 3.43
CA PHE A 193 15.57 -14.12 4.49
C PHE A 193 14.90 -13.89 5.84
N THR A 194 14.68 -12.63 6.22
CA THR A 194 14.09 -12.28 7.51
C THR A 194 12.65 -12.76 7.64
N GLY A 195 11.88 -12.72 6.55
CA GLY A 195 10.51 -13.25 6.54
C GLY A 195 10.41 -14.76 6.80
N LYS A 196 11.49 -15.51 6.55
CA LYS A 196 11.58 -16.97 6.77
C LYS A 196 12.38 -17.33 8.03
N CYS A 197 12.98 -16.36 8.72
CA CYS A 197 13.90 -16.60 9.84
C CYS A 197 13.16 -16.78 11.17
N GLU A 198 12.85 -18.03 11.54
CA GLU A 198 12.15 -18.36 12.80
C GLU A 198 12.86 -17.88 14.08
N PRO A 199 14.19 -17.97 14.23
CA PRO A 199 14.88 -17.41 15.39
C PRO A 199 14.67 -15.91 15.55
N LEU A 200 14.70 -15.16 14.43
CA LEU A 200 14.49 -13.71 14.44
C LEU A 200 13.04 -13.36 14.78
N LYS A 201 12.06 -14.13 14.27
CA LYS A 201 10.65 -13.99 14.63
C LYS A 201 10.42 -14.19 16.13
N LYS A 202 11.02 -15.24 16.70
CA LYS A 202 10.97 -15.51 18.15
C LYS A 202 11.59 -14.39 18.98
N LEU A 203 12.76 -13.88 18.56
CA LEU A 203 13.43 -12.76 19.22
C LEU A 203 12.53 -11.51 19.26
N LEU A 204 11.81 -11.25 18.17
CA LEU A 204 10.92 -10.10 18.02
C LEU A 204 9.52 -10.31 18.63
N GLY A 205 9.19 -11.52 19.08
CA GLY A 205 7.86 -11.87 19.56
C GLY A 205 6.78 -11.77 18.48
N ILE A 206 7.13 -12.01 17.22
CA ILE A 206 6.21 -11.96 16.08
C ILE A 206 6.00 -13.36 15.50
N SER A 207 4.80 -13.67 15.03
CA SER A 207 4.49 -14.92 14.31
C SER A 207 4.65 -14.77 12.81
N GLU A 208 4.43 -13.56 12.31
CA GLU A 208 4.51 -13.22 10.90
C GLU A 208 5.56 -12.13 10.66
N PRO A 209 6.10 -12.01 9.44
CA PRO A 209 7.07 -11.00 9.09
C PRO A 209 6.56 -9.57 9.44
N ASP A 210 7.41 -8.78 10.09
CA ASP A 210 6.98 -7.50 10.67
C ASP A 210 6.57 -6.48 9.59
N TYR A 211 5.42 -5.83 9.79
CA TYR A 211 4.88 -4.89 8.80
C TYR A 211 5.65 -3.56 8.72
N ARG A 212 6.35 -3.15 9.79
CA ARG A 212 7.25 -1.99 9.84
C ARG A 212 8.68 -2.35 9.45
N MET A 213 8.90 -3.61 9.10
CA MET A 213 10.19 -4.14 8.66
C MET A 213 11.26 -4.10 9.76
N ARG A 214 10.86 -4.26 11.03
CA ARG A 214 11.79 -4.33 12.17
C ARG A 214 12.75 -5.53 12.08
N ASP A 215 12.26 -6.63 11.53
CA ASP A 215 13.02 -7.82 11.19
C ASP A 215 14.14 -7.51 10.19
N VAL A 216 13.81 -6.77 9.13
CA VAL A 216 14.78 -6.32 8.12
C VAL A 216 15.76 -5.31 8.72
N ASP A 217 15.31 -4.37 9.55
CA ASP A 217 16.16 -3.34 10.16
C ASP A 217 17.24 -3.96 11.06
N ILE A 218 16.85 -4.89 11.94
CA ILE A 218 17.80 -5.60 12.82
C ILE A 218 18.80 -6.40 11.99
N PHE A 219 18.33 -7.12 10.96
CA PHE A 219 19.21 -7.90 10.11
C PHE A 219 20.23 -7.03 9.40
N VAL A 220 19.80 -5.94 8.75
CA VAL A 220 20.70 -5.04 8.02
C VAL A 220 21.70 -4.38 8.97
N ARG A 221 21.27 -3.93 10.16
CA ARG A 221 22.16 -3.35 11.19
C ARG A 221 23.15 -4.36 11.78
N SER A 222 22.84 -5.66 11.76
CA SER A 222 23.76 -6.69 12.26
C SER A 222 24.86 -7.06 11.27
N MET A 223 24.71 -6.65 10.01
CA MET A 223 25.64 -6.97 8.90
C MET A 223 26.68 -5.86 8.67
N GLY A 224 26.59 -4.72 9.37
CA GLY A 224 27.45 -3.55 9.21
C GLY A 224 27.64 -2.79 10.51
#